data_AF-A0A7R9BCU3-F1
#
_entry.id   AF-A0A7R9BCU3-F1
#
_cell.length_a   1.000
_cell.length_b   1.000
_cell.length_c   1.000
_cell.angle_alpha   90.00
_cell.angle_beta   90.00
_cell.angle_gamma   90.00
#
_symmetry.space_group_name_H-M   'P 1'
#
loop_
_entity.id
_entity.type
_entity.pdbx_description
1 polymer ?
#
loop_
_entity_poly.entity_id
_entity_poly.type
_entity_poly.pdbx_seq_one_letter_code
_entity_poly.pdbx_strand_id
1 'polypeptide(L)'
;MLLPWGYDGTVVGVRSSIAKHGKRKTYDTMPVCEDRKSTTSKVQRMTAYTMQWVLYLLAQHPQVQDRLYEELKGVQGAHNVTQLPLLKGVMREALRLYPVAPFLTRFLPQDCVLGGYNISSGQLVVMSLYTSGREGKHFPEPDEFQPERWCRSEAGTYRAVWTPHAYLPFAMGARSCVGRKIAETQILLTLAEV
;
A
#
# COMPACT_ATOMS: atom_id res chain seq x y z
N MET A 1 25.76 -38.11 -0.81
CA MET A 1 26.65 -37.03 -1.29
C MET A 1 25.83 -36.16 -2.25
N LEU A 2 25.34 -35.03 -1.72
CA LEU A 2 24.86 -33.78 -2.33
C LEU A 2 24.06 -33.80 -3.66
N LEU A 3 22.77 -33.47 -3.54
CA LEU A 3 21.96 -32.78 -4.55
C LEU A 3 22.25 -31.27 -4.50
N PRO A 4 22.32 -30.54 -5.64
CA PRO A 4 22.14 -29.11 -5.65
C PRO A 4 20.71 -28.73 -6.05
N TRP A 5 20.06 -27.99 -5.16
CA TRP A 5 18.78 -27.33 -5.37
C TRP A 5 18.99 -26.07 -6.24
N GLY A 6 18.31 -26.00 -7.38
CA GLY A 6 18.18 -24.80 -8.20
C GLY A 6 16.73 -24.29 -8.14
N TYR A 7 16.50 -23.23 -7.38
CA TYR A 7 15.19 -22.59 -7.19
C TYR A 7 14.99 -21.53 -8.29
N ASP A 8 14.42 -21.91 -9.43
CA ASP A 8 14.03 -20.96 -10.48
C ASP A 8 12.69 -20.31 -10.13
N GLY A 9 12.76 -19.29 -9.27
CA GLY A 9 11.68 -18.34 -9.02
C GLY A 9 11.48 -17.41 -10.22
N THR A 10 11.04 -17.96 -11.36
CA THR A 10 10.63 -17.15 -12.50
C THR A 10 9.14 -16.86 -12.37
N VAL A 11 8.80 -15.60 -12.08
CA VAL A 11 7.45 -15.07 -12.27
C VAL A 11 7.10 -15.24 -13.75
N VAL A 12 6.40 -16.33 -14.06
CA VAL A 12 5.87 -16.61 -15.40
C VAL A 12 4.97 -15.44 -15.76
N GLY A 13 5.42 -14.65 -16.73
CA GLY A 13 4.65 -13.55 -17.29
C GLY A 13 3.36 -14.10 -17.89
N VAL A 14 2.24 -13.82 -17.25
CA VAL A 14 0.91 -14.05 -17.82
C VAL A 14 0.73 -13.06 -18.98
N ARG A 15 1.04 -13.50 -20.20
CA ARG A 15 0.59 -12.84 -21.43
C ARG A 15 -0.91 -13.05 -21.55
N SER A 16 -1.72 -12.07 -21.19
CA SER A 16 -3.10 -12.01 -21.67
C SER A 16 -3.09 -11.47 -23.10
N SER A 17 -3.23 -12.38 -24.06
CA SER A 17 -3.52 -12.03 -25.45
C SER A 17 -4.98 -11.62 -25.53
N ILE A 18 -5.25 -10.31 -25.52
CA ILE A 18 -6.55 -9.75 -25.92
C ILE A 18 -6.33 -9.08 -27.27
N ALA A 19 -6.67 -9.81 -28.34
CA ALA A 19 -6.73 -9.27 -29.68
C ALA A 19 -7.93 -8.31 -29.78
N LYS A 20 -7.67 -7.00 -29.81
CA LYS A 20 -8.63 -6.00 -30.29
C LYS A 20 -8.19 -5.49 -31.65
N HIS A 21 -9.06 -5.71 -32.62
CA HIS A 21 -8.98 -5.19 -33.98
C HIS A 21 -9.04 -3.65 -33.94
N GLY A 22 -8.10 -2.98 -34.61
CA GLY A 22 -8.15 -1.52 -34.83
C GLY A 22 -6.79 -0.82 -34.69
N LYS A 23 -6.14 -0.56 -35.84
CA LYS A 23 -5.03 0.39 -36.08
C LYS A 23 -3.94 0.48 -34.99
N ARG A 24 -2.88 -0.31 -35.18
CA ARG A 24 -1.60 -0.15 -34.46
C ARG A 24 -0.99 1.23 -34.75
N LYS A 25 -1.05 2.14 -33.79
CA LYS A 25 0.03 3.13 -33.61
C LYS A 25 1.18 2.38 -32.94
N THR A 26 2.29 2.25 -33.63
CA THR A 26 3.56 1.80 -33.04
C THR A 26 4.01 2.87 -32.06
N TYR A 27 3.73 2.68 -30.77
CA TYR A 27 4.51 3.33 -29.75
C TYR A 27 5.88 2.66 -29.79
N ASP A 28 6.93 3.44 -30.06
CA ASP A 28 8.31 2.98 -29.98
C ASP A 28 8.51 2.22 -28.68
N THR A 29 9.11 1.03 -28.82
CA THR A 29 9.50 0.20 -27.69
C THR A 29 10.56 0.92 -26.88
N MET A 30 10.14 1.77 -25.95
CA MET A 30 11.01 2.14 -24.82
C MET A 30 11.45 0.83 -24.16
N PRO A 31 12.74 0.67 -23.82
CA PRO A 31 13.24 -0.57 -23.28
C PRO A 31 12.62 -0.84 -21.91
N VAL A 32 11.64 -1.75 -21.86
CA VAL A 32 10.96 -2.25 -20.65
C VAL A 32 11.95 -2.71 -19.56
N CYS A 33 13.18 -3.07 -19.94
CA CYS A 33 14.24 -3.48 -19.03
C CYS A 33 14.76 -2.34 -18.14
N GLU A 34 14.76 -1.11 -18.63
CA GLU A 34 15.27 0.06 -17.91
C GLU A 34 14.26 0.54 -16.85
N ASP A 35 12.97 0.47 -17.20
CA ASP A 35 11.85 0.81 -16.32
C ASP A 35 11.69 -0.20 -15.16
N ARG A 36 12.09 -1.47 -15.38
CA ARG A 36 12.09 -2.51 -14.33
C ARG A 36 13.06 -2.20 -13.19
N LYS A 37 14.30 -1.80 -13.51
CA LYS A 37 15.32 -1.45 -12.51
C LYS A 37 14.92 -0.20 -11.72
N SER A 38 14.34 0.78 -12.40
CA SER A 38 13.79 2.01 -11.80
C SER A 38 12.63 1.73 -10.85
N THR A 39 11.72 0.82 -11.21
CA THR A 39 10.56 0.49 -10.38
C THR A 39 10.95 -0.27 -9.12
N THR A 40 11.81 -1.29 -9.22
CA THR A 40 12.24 -2.09 -8.06
C THR A 40 13.01 -1.26 -7.04
N SER A 41 13.94 -0.40 -7.51
CA SER A 41 14.72 0.47 -6.61
C SER A 41 13.84 1.50 -5.88
N LYS A 42 12.82 2.04 -6.56
CA LYS A 42 11.83 2.93 -5.93
C LYS A 42 11.00 2.21 -4.86
N VAL A 43 10.56 0.98 -5.14
CA VAL A 43 9.81 0.15 -4.17
C VAL A 43 10.66 -0.10 -2.93
N GLN A 44 11.90 -0.58 -3.10
CA GLN A 44 12.82 -0.86 -1.99
C GLN A 44 13.03 0.34 -1.06
N ARG A 45 13.15 1.55 -1.62
CA ARG A 45 13.32 2.78 -0.84
C ARG A 45 12.05 3.13 -0.06
N MET A 46 10.89 3.04 -0.71
CA MET A 46 9.62 3.37 -0.05
C MET A 46 9.25 2.36 1.04
N THR A 47 9.56 1.08 0.84
CA THR A 47 9.36 0.04 1.86
C THR A 47 10.26 0.29 3.07
N ALA A 48 11.53 0.66 2.86
CA ALA A 48 12.45 1.02 3.96
C ALA A 48 11.93 2.21 4.80
N TYR A 49 11.45 3.29 4.16
CA TYR A 49 10.86 4.42 4.90
C TYR A 49 9.59 4.01 5.66
N THR A 50 8.77 3.14 5.08
CA THR A 50 7.58 2.63 5.76
C THR A 50 7.97 1.81 7.00
N MET A 51 8.97 0.92 6.86
CA MET A 51 9.51 0.13 7.96
C MET A 51 10.06 1.01 9.08
N GLN A 52 10.76 2.08 8.75
CA GLN A 52 11.27 3.04 9.75
C GLN A 52 10.12 3.60 10.61
N TRP A 53 9.02 4.05 10.00
CA TRP A 53 7.87 4.58 10.74
C TRP A 53 7.15 3.50 11.54
N VAL A 54 7.02 2.29 11.00
CA VAL A 54 6.43 1.14 11.71
C VAL A 54 7.23 0.84 12.97
N LEU A 55 8.55 0.68 12.86
CA LEU A 55 9.41 0.37 14.00
C LEU A 55 9.41 1.50 15.03
N TYR A 56 9.41 2.76 14.59
CA TYR A 56 9.28 3.92 15.46
C TYR A 56 7.95 3.89 16.24
N LEU A 57 6.84 3.61 15.58
CA LEU A 57 5.53 3.54 16.22
C LEU A 57 5.42 2.36 17.18
N LEU A 58 5.95 1.18 16.83
CA LEU A 58 5.98 0.02 17.72
C LEU A 58 6.84 0.28 18.97
N ALA A 59 8.00 0.92 18.80
CA ALA A 59 8.86 1.29 19.94
C ALA A 59 8.17 2.25 20.92
N GLN A 60 7.23 3.07 20.45
CA GLN A 60 6.42 3.95 21.31
C GLN A 60 5.19 3.25 21.92
N HIS A 61 4.80 2.09 21.42
CA HIS A 61 3.61 1.35 21.84
C HIS A 61 3.95 -0.11 22.17
N PRO A 62 4.70 -0.38 23.27
CA PRO A 62 5.12 -1.73 23.64
C PRO A 62 3.96 -2.73 23.74
N GLN A 63 2.80 -2.29 24.23
CA GLN A 63 1.59 -3.12 24.31
C GLN A 63 1.10 -3.64 22.96
N VAL A 64 1.30 -2.87 21.88
CA VAL A 64 0.98 -3.31 20.52
C VAL A 64 2.04 -4.28 20.01
N GLN A 65 3.31 -4.00 20.32
CA GLN A 65 4.43 -4.89 19.97
C GLN A 65 4.27 -6.28 20.60
N ASP A 66 3.94 -6.36 21.89
CA ASP A 66 3.72 -7.64 22.59
C ASP A 66 2.56 -8.44 21.97
N ARG A 67 1.47 -7.76 21.64
CA ARG A 67 0.32 -8.40 20.98
C ARG A 67 0.64 -8.86 19.56
N LEU A 68 1.45 -8.10 18.84
CA LEU A 68 1.92 -8.47 17.52
C LEU A 68 2.85 -9.69 17.59
N TYR A 69 3.74 -9.73 18.59
CA TYR A 69 4.62 -10.87 18.85
C TYR A 69 3.80 -12.14 19.13
N GLU A 70 2.78 -12.06 19.99
CA GLU A 70 1.91 -13.21 20.25
C GLU A 70 1.07 -13.62 19.02
N GLU A 71 0.67 -12.68 18.15
CA GLU A 71 0.00 -13.02 16.88
C GLU A 71 0.94 -13.76 15.90
N LEU A 72 2.22 -13.40 15.89
CA LEU A 72 3.24 -14.01 15.02
C LEU A 72 3.73 -15.37 15.53
N LYS A 73 3.67 -15.59 16.83
CA LYS A 73 4.23 -16.75 17.50
C LYS A 73 3.61 -18.06 16.97
N GLY A 74 4.47 -18.93 16.46
CA GLY A 74 4.07 -20.23 15.92
C GLY A 74 3.43 -20.18 14.53
N VAL A 75 3.30 -19.00 13.90
CA VAL A 75 2.84 -18.87 12.52
C VAL A 75 3.99 -19.23 11.58
N GLN A 76 3.74 -20.19 10.69
CA GLN A 76 4.72 -20.63 9.69
C GLN A 76 4.22 -20.36 8.28
N GLY A 77 5.16 -20.03 7.39
CA GLY A 77 4.90 -19.81 5.97
C GLY A 77 4.52 -18.36 5.63
N ALA A 78 5.20 -17.81 4.62
CA ALA A 78 5.03 -16.43 4.18
C ALA A 78 3.56 -16.06 3.84
N HIS A 79 2.80 -17.00 3.28
CA HIS A 79 1.39 -16.78 3.00
C HIS A 79 0.59 -16.52 4.29
N ASN A 80 0.81 -17.30 5.35
CA ASN A 80 0.03 -17.17 6.58
C ASN A 80 0.40 -15.89 7.33
N VAL A 81 1.70 -15.56 7.40
CA VAL A 81 2.21 -14.30 7.97
C VAL A 81 1.55 -13.11 7.28
N THR A 82 1.53 -13.09 5.95
CA THR A 82 0.91 -12.00 5.19
C THR A 82 -0.62 -11.95 5.29
N GLN A 83 -1.27 -12.89 5.99
CA GLN A 83 -2.71 -12.84 6.27
C GLN A 83 -3.06 -12.27 7.66
N LEU A 84 -2.10 -12.16 8.57
CA LEU A 84 -2.34 -11.79 9.95
C LEU A 84 -2.97 -10.38 10.08
N PRO A 85 -4.10 -10.25 10.80
CA PRO A 85 -4.88 -9.03 10.82
C PRO A 85 -4.18 -7.89 11.56
N LEU A 86 -3.57 -8.14 12.73
CA LEU A 86 -2.89 -7.08 13.48
C LEU A 86 -1.61 -6.65 12.76
N LEU A 87 -0.83 -7.59 12.19
CA LEU A 87 0.34 -7.26 11.36
C LEU A 87 -0.02 -6.33 10.18
N LYS A 88 -1.10 -6.65 9.45
CA LYS A 88 -1.62 -5.77 8.40
C LYS A 88 -2.09 -4.43 8.96
N GLY A 89 -2.72 -4.45 10.12
CA GLY A 89 -3.19 -3.26 10.80
C GLY A 89 -2.06 -2.31 11.16
N VAL A 90 -0.94 -2.83 11.67
CA VAL A 90 0.26 -2.06 12.02
C VAL A 90 0.81 -1.34 10.80
N MET A 91 1.00 -2.08 9.69
CA MET A 91 1.47 -1.49 8.43
C MET A 91 0.51 -0.39 7.94
N ARG A 92 -0.80 -0.65 7.97
CA ARG A 92 -1.81 0.30 7.46
C ARG A 92 -1.91 1.54 8.32
N GLU A 93 -1.83 1.39 9.63
CA GLU A 93 -1.89 2.49 10.57
C GLU A 93 -0.65 3.37 10.48
N ALA A 94 0.53 2.75 10.34
CA ALA A 94 1.76 3.48 10.07
C ALA A 94 1.68 4.29 8.76
N LEU A 95 1.15 3.71 7.68
CA LEU A 95 0.95 4.41 6.41
C LEU A 95 -0.12 5.50 6.46
N ARG A 96 -1.11 5.38 7.37
CA ARG A 96 -2.13 6.42 7.61
C ARG A 96 -1.51 7.63 8.31
N LEU A 97 -0.76 7.40 9.37
CA LEU A 97 -0.10 8.46 10.15
C LEU A 97 1.08 9.06 9.38
N TYR A 98 1.91 8.24 8.75
CA TYR A 98 3.13 8.68 8.08
C TYR A 98 3.20 8.13 6.64
N PRO A 99 2.36 8.66 5.73
CA PRO A 99 2.41 8.28 4.32
C PRO A 99 3.74 8.70 3.70
N VAL A 100 4.46 7.76 3.09
CA VAL A 100 5.72 8.03 2.36
C VAL A 100 5.49 8.97 1.17
N ALA A 101 4.30 8.91 0.56
CA ALA A 101 3.84 9.85 -0.46
C ALA A 101 2.66 10.65 0.11
N PRO A 102 2.87 11.83 0.72
CA PRO A 102 1.83 12.54 1.45
C PRO A 102 0.77 13.20 0.55
N PHE A 103 1.05 13.37 -0.74
CA PHE A 103 0.15 14.03 -1.68
C PHE A 103 -0.15 13.15 -2.90
N LEU A 104 -1.41 13.17 -3.35
CA LEU A 104 -1.82 12.64 -4.65
C LEU A 104 -2.25 13.78 -5.55
N THR A 105 -1.73 13.81 -6.77
CA THR A 105 -2.05 14.84 -7.75
C THR A 105 -2.83 14.28 -8.93
N ARG A 106 -3.79 15.04 -9.44
CA ARG A 106 -4.60 14.68 -10.62
C ARG A 106 -4.87 15.92 -11.47
N PHE A 107 -4.74 15.77 -12.78
CA PHE A 107 -5.27 16.73 -13.74
C PHE A 107 -6.69 16.32 -14.10
N LEU A 108 -7.61 17.29 -14.06
CA LEU A 108 -9.00 17.05 -14.46
C LEU A 108 -9.13 17.17 -15.98
N PRO A 109 -9.68 16.16 -16.67
CA PRO A 109 -9.82 16.19 -18.13
C PRO A 109 -11.00 17.03 -18.62
N GLN A 110 -11.94 17.32 -17.72
CA GLN A 110 -13.16 18.06 -18.00
C GLN A 110 -13.56 18.87 -16.77
N ASP A 111 -14.35 19.91 -16.98
CA ASP A 111 -14.91 20.72 -15.90
C ASP A 111 -15.72 19.83 -14.95
N CYS A 112 -15.52 20.02 -13.64
CA CYS A 112 -16.25 19.24 -12.64
C CYS A 112 -16.51 20.05 -11.36
N VAL A 113 -17.50 19.60 -10.60
CA VAL A 113 -17.81 20.15 -9.29
C VAL A 113 -17.27 19.21 -8.21
N LEU A 114 -16.31 19.67 -7.41
CA LEU A 114 -15.77 18.91 -6.28
C LEU A 114 -16.07 19.65 -4.98
N GLY A 115 -16.83 19.02 -4.07
CA GLY A 115 -17.14 19.62 -2.76
C GLY A 115 -17.85 20.98 -2.85
N GLY A 116 -18.62 21.22 -3.92
CA GLY A 116 -19.28 22.50 -4.20
C GLY A 116 -18.44 23.52 -4.97
N TYR A 117 -17.18 23.21 -5.28
CA TYR A 117 -16.30 24.09 -6.06
C TYR A 117 -16.30 23.70 -7.55
N ASN A 118 -16.48 24.69 -8.42
CA ASN A 118 -16.33 24.52 -9.87
C ASN A 118 -14.84 24.56 -10.25
N ILE A 119 -14.34 23.49 -10.83
CA ILE A 119 -12.94 23.34 -11.23
C ILE A 119 -12.90 23.12 -12.73
N SER A 120 -12.15 23.97 -13.43
CA SER A 120 -12.02 23.93 -14.88
C SER A 120 -11.09 22.80 -15.33
N SER A 121 -11.30 22.32 -16.54
CA SER A 121 -10.43 21.35 -17.21
C SER A 121 -8.97 21.84 -17.25
N GLY A 122 -8.04 20.91 -17.10
CA GLY A 122 -6.61 21.18 -17.09
C GLY A 122 -6.05 21.66 -15.74
N GLN A 123 -6.89 21.89 -14.73
CA GLN A 123 -6.41 22.27 -13.40
C GLN A 123 -5.84 21.07 -12.64
N LEU A 124 -4.77 21.34 -11.86
CA LEU A 124 -4.11 20.37 -11.00
C LEU A 124 -4.80 20.34 -9.64
N VAL A 125 -5.42 19.21 -9.30
CA VAL A 125 -5.98 18.95 -7.98
C VAL A 125 -4.95 18.18 -7.15
N VAL A 126 -4.64 18.69 -5.96
CA VAL A 126 -3.73 18.07 -4.99
C VAL A 126 -4.55 17.61 -3.78
N MET A 127 -4.50 16.32 -3.50
CA MET A 127 -5.14 15.69 -2.34
C MET A 127 -4.07 15.37 -1.31
N SER A 128 -4.22 15.89 -0.10
CA SER A 128 -3.33 15.56 1.02
C SER A 128 -3.80 14.30 1.73
N LEU A 129 -3.03 13.23 1.60
CA LEU A 129 -3.26 11.97 2.33
C LEU A 129 -2.95 12.13 3.81
N TYR A 130 -1.96 12.97 4.15
CA TYR A 130 -1.56 13.21 5.52
C TYR A 130 -2.69 13.84 6.35
N THR A 131 -3.39 14.83 5.78
CA THR A 131 -4.52 15.49 6.47
C THR A 131 -5.78 14.62 6.41
N SER A 132 -6.08 14.00 5.27
CA SER A 132 -7.22 13.08 5.12
C SER A 132 -7.16 11.92 6.12
N GLY A 133 -5.95 11.36 6.33
CA GLY A 133 -5.71 10.30 7.29
C GLY A 133 -5.90 10.71 8.75
N ARG A 134 -5.85 12.01 9.07
CA ARG A 134 -5.99 12.58 10.41
C ARG A 134 -7.32 13.26 10.68
N GLU A 135 -8.27 13.14 9.76
CA GLU A 135 -9.53 13.82 9.95
C GLU A 135 -10.51 12.98 10.76
N GLY A 136 -10.97 13.54 11.89
CA GLY A 136 -11.91 12.89 12.82
C GLY A 136 -13.21 12.41 12.18
N LYS A 137 -13.61 13.03 11.05
CA LYS A 137 -14.78 12.62 10.26
C LYS A 137 -14.62 11.26 9.56
N HIS A 138 -13.38 10.77 9.43
CA HIS A 138 -13.06 9.51 8.77
C HIS A 138 -12.47 8.49 9.74
N PHE A 139 -11.68 8.97 10.71
CA PHE A 139 -10.96 8.17 11.69
C PHE A 139 -11.21 8.72 13.10
N PRO A 140 -11.91 7.99 13.98
CA PRO A 140 -12.01 8.36 15.39
C PRO A 140 -10.63 8.27 16.05
N GLU A 141 -10.34 9.22 16.94
CA GLU A 141 -9.02 9.39 17.57
C GLU A 141 -7.90 9.39 16.52
N PRO A 142 -7.90 10.39 15.62
CA PRO A 142 -7.09 10.34 14.40
C PRO A 142 -5.58 10.39 14.64
N ASP A 143 -5.12 11.00 15.73
CA ASP A 143 -3.69 11.10 16.00
C ASP A 143 -3.14 9.89 16.77
N GLU A 144 -4.02 9.05 17.31
CA GLU A 144 -3.65 7.84 18.04
C GLU A 144 -3.26 6.69 17.11
N PHE A 145 -2.22 5.96 17.50
CA PHE A 145 -1.79 4.74 16.80
C PHE A 145 -2.61 3.54 17.26
N GLN A 146 -3.64 3.19 16.49
CA GLN A 146 -4.53 2.06 16.80
C GLN A 146 -4.64 1.07 15.63
N PRO A 147 -3.70 0.12 15.49
CA PRO A 147 -3.70 -0.89 14.42
C PRO A 147 -5.01 -1.70 14.29
N GLU A 148 -5.69 -1.92 15.41
CA GLU A 148 -6.92 -2.70 15.52
C GLU A 148 -8.07 -2.10 14.71
N ARG A 149 -8.01 -0.80 14.38
CA ARG A 149 -9.04 -0.16 13.55
C ARG A 149 -9.15 -0.82 12.18
N TRP A 150 -8.07 -1.42 11.68
CA TRP A 150 -7.99 -2.11 10.41
C TRP A 150 -8.35 -3.60 10.48
N CYS A 151 -8.57 -4.14 11.67
CA CYS A 151 -9.12 -5.48 11.84
C CYS A 151 -10.58 -5.49 11.36
N ARG A 152 -10.97 -6.56 10.69
CA ARG A 152 -12.36 -6.74 10.26
C ARG A 152 -13.23 -7.16 11.44
N SER A 153 -14.43 -6.60 11.53
CA SER A 153 -15.51 -7.08 12.39
C SER A 153 -16.16 -8.33 11.78
N GLU A 154 -17.04 -8.99 12.53
CA GLU A 154 -17.86 -10.11 12.04
C GLU A 154 -18.74 -9.71 10.85
N ALA A 155 -19.14 -8.43 10.76
CA ALA A 155 -19.86 -7.86 9.63
C ALA A 155 -18.97 -7.57 8.41
N GLY A 156 -17.67 -7.90 8.46
CA GLY A 156 -16.71 -7.71 7.38
C GLY A 156 -16.21 -6.28 7.18
N THR A 157 -16.70 -5.31 7.96
CA THR A 157 -16.27 -3.92 7.95
C THR A 157 -15.06 -3.68 8.85
N TYR A 158 -14.31 -2.60 8.61
CA TYR A 158 -13.25 -2.19 9.53
C TYR A 158 -13.86 -1.67 10.84
N ARG A 159 -13.24 -1.99 11.97
CA ARG A 159 -13.76 -1.64 13.30
C ARG A 159 -13.93 -0.14 13.52
N ALA A 160 -12.96 0.66 13.10
CA ALA A 160 -12.93 2.11 13.37
C ALA A 160 -12.40 2.90 12.17
N VAL A 161 -12.93 2.60 10.98
CA VAL A 161 -12.70 3.34 9.74
C VAL A 161 -14.05 3.62 9.08
N TRP A 162 -14.54 4.86 9.20
CA TRP A 162 -15.86 5.24 8.69
C TRP A 162 -15.85 5.48 7.17
N THR A 163 -14.74 5.97 6.64
CA THR A 163 -14.59 6.21 5.19
C THR A 163 -13.30 5.54 4.69
N PRO A 164 -13.38 4.29 4.19
CA PRO A 164 -12.19 3.59 3.67
C PRO A 164 -11.48 4.32 2.53
N HIS A 165 -12.21 5.12 1.76
CA HIS A 165 -11.68 5.92 0.65
C HIS A 165 -10.82 7.11 1.12
N ALA A 166 -10.83 7.47 2.40
CA ALA A 166 -9.93 8.48 2.97
C ALA A 166 -8.49 7.94 3.16
N TYR A 167 -8.29 6.63 3.05
CA TYR A 167 -7.00 5.95 3.13
C TYR A 167 -6.54 5.50 1.74
N LEU A 168 -5.58 6.23 1.17
CA LEU A 168 -5.12 6.02 -0.21
C LEU A 168 -3.58 6.04 -0.37
N PRO A 169 -2.78 5.35 0.49
CA PRO A 169 -1.31 5.42 0.41
C PRO A 169 -0.75 4.87 -0.91
N PHE A 170 -1.50 4.01 -1.61
CA PHE A 170 -1.13 3.46 -2.91
C PHE A 170 -1.97 4.03 -4.07
N ALA A 171 -2.70 5.12 -3.81
CA ALA A 171 -3.73 5.67 -4.69
C ALA A 171 -4.81 4.65 -5.11
N MET A 172 -5.72 5.08 -5.98
CA MET A 172 -6.79 4.26 -6.55
C MET A 172 -6.92 4.52 -8.06
N GLY A 173 -7.41 3.52 -8.81
CA GLY A 173 -7.69 3.60 -10.24
C GLY A 173 -6.53 3.16 -11.14
N ALA A 174 -6.58 3.56 -12.41
CA ALA A 174 -5.62 3.16 -13.45
C ALA A 174 -4.16 3.61 -13.18
N ARG A 175 -3.97 4.60 -12.30
CA ARG A 175 -2.67 5.12 -11.86
C ARG A 175 -2.37 4.78 -10.41
N SER A 176 -2.97 3.70 -9.89
CA SER A 176 -2.61 3.13 -8.60
C SER A 176 -1.19 2.54 -8.63
N CYS A 177 -0.57 2.41 -7.46
CA CYS A 177 0.78 1.90 -7.35
C CYS A 177 0.88 0.46 -7.88
N VAL A 178 1.60 0.28 -8.99
CA VAL A 178 1.85 -1.03 -9.61
C VAL A 178 2.64 -1.94 -8.66
N GLY A 179 3.49 -1.36 -7.81
CA GLY A 179 4.30 -2.08 -6.83
C GLY A 179 3.58 -2.40 -5.51
N ARG A 180 2.28 -2.08 -5.36
CA ARG A 180 1.56 -2.21 -4.09
C ARG A 180 1.70 -3.60 -3.46
N LYS A 181 1.41 -4.66 -4.20
CA LYS A 181 1.46 -6.04 -3.66
C LYS A 181 2.87 -6.44 -3.22
N ILE A 182 3.87 -6.03 -3.98
CA ILE A 182 5.28 -6.32 -3.67
C ILE A 182 5.67 -5.57 -2.40
N ALA A 183 5.34 -4.28 -2.31
CA ALA A 183 5.63 -3.45 -1.16
C ALA A 183 4.95 -3.98 0.12
N GLU A 184 3.64 -4.27 0.07
CA GLU A 184 2.89 -4.84 1.20
C GLU A 184 3.49 -6.17 1.64
N THR A 185 3.80 -7.07 0.70
CA THR A 185 4.40 -8.38 1.03
C THR A 185 5.78 -8.23 1.66
N GLN A 186 6.63 -7.37 1.10
CA GLN A 186 7.98 -7.14 1.61
C GLN A 186 7.93 -6.56 3.03
N ILE A 187 7.09 -5.54 3.26
CA ILE A 187 6.94 -4.93 4.60
C ILE A 187 6.46 -5.97 5.62
N LEU A 188 5.42 -6.74 5.30
CA LEU A 188 4.82 -7.69 6.24
C LEU A 188 5.79 -8.84 6.58
N LEU A 189 6.51 -9.37 5.59
CA LEU A 189 7.47 -10.45 5.83
C LEU A 189 8.69 -9.95 6.61
N THR A 190 9.25 -8.79 6.23
CA THR A 190 10.39 -8.22 6.96
C THR A 190 10.01 -7.85 8.39
N LEU A 191 8.81 -7.31 8.63
CA LEU A 191 8.35 -7.00 9.98
C LEU A 191 8.13 -8.24 10.85
N ALA A 192 7.79 -9.38 10.25
CA ALA A 192 7.63 -10.63 10.98
C ALA A 192 8.96 -11.29 11.38
N GLU A 193 10.06 -10.90 10.74
CA GLU A 193 11.41 -11.45 10.99
C GLU A 193 12.20 -10.63 12.03
N VAL A 194 11.87 -9.35 12.21
CA VAL A 194 12.55 -8.39 13.11
C VAL A 194 11.91 -8.40 14.49
#